data_AF-A0A2R6J6D3-F1
#
_entry.id   AF-A0A2R6J6D3-F1
#
_cell.length_a   1.000
_cell.length_b   1.000
_cell.length_c   1.000
_cell.angle_alpha   90.00
_cell.angle_beta   90.00
_cell.angle_gamma   90.00
#
_symmetry.space_group_name_H-M   'P 1'
#
loop_
_entity.id
_entity.type
_entity.pdbx_description
1 polymer ?
#
loop_
_entity_poly.entity_id
_entity_poly.type
_entity_poly.pdbx_seq_one_letter_code
_entity_poly.pdbx_strand_id
1 'polypeptide(L)'
;MGLRTAVGQSWYVAAFVLALVGWLVVKAGTVLATMGSLWTTPADGPWVGQVAASGVVGLAVMAVFVALLVGLFGELAETSPSPSTWPPEE
;
A
#
# COMPACT_ATOMS: atom_id res chain seq x y z
N MET A 1 -7.85 17.02 -2.05
CA MET A 1 -8.10 16.46 -0.69
C MET A 1 -6.89 15.71 -0.11
N GLY A 2 -5.91 16.42 0.45
CA GLY A 2 -4.74 15.76 1.06
C GLY A 2 -5.12 14.92 2.28
N LEU A 3 -4.19 14.16 2.85
CA LEU A 3 -4.40 13.36 4.08
C LEU A 3 -5.10 14.18 5.19
N ARG A 4 -4.77 15.48 5.29
CA ARG A 4 -5.38 16.44 6.21
C ARG A 4 -6.88 16.68 5.94
N THR A 5 -7.29 16.74 4.68
CA THR A 5 -8.70 16.89 4.26
C THR A 5 -9.46 15.58 4.44
N ALA A 6 -8.85 14.42 4.16
CA ALA A 6 -9.46 13.12 4.39
C ALA A 6 -9.74 12.88 5.88
N VAL A 7 -8.82 13.27 6.76
CA VAL A 7 -9.05 13.25 8.23
C VAL A 7 -10.14 14.22 8.64
N GLY A 8 -10.22 15.40 8.02
CA GLY A 8 -11.27 16.39 8.29
C GLY A 8 -12.67 16.00 7.79
N GLN A 9 -12.76 15.21 6.71
CA GLN A 9 -14.04 14.81 6.11
C GLN A 9 -14.52 13.43 6.57
N SER A 10 -13.61 12.47 6.77
CA SER A 10 -13.94 11.10 7.19
C SER A 10 -12.76 10.45 7.93
N TRP A 11 -12.58 10.84 9.19
CA TRP A 11 -11.46 10.39 10.03
C TRP A 11 -11.38 8.87 10.18
N TYR A 12 -12.52 8.16 10.20
CA TYR A 12 -12.58 6.71 10.33
C TYR A 12 -11.99 5.99 9.10
N VAL A 13 -12.20 6.53 7.89
CA VAL A 13 -11.63 5.97 6.65
C VAL A 13 -10.12 6.16 6.64
N ALA A 14 -9.64 7.35 7.01
CA ALA A 14 -8.21 7.61 7.12
C ALA A 14 -7.54 6.69 8.18
N ALA A 15 -8.18 6.53 9.34
CA ALA A 15 -7.69 5.65 10.40
C ALA A 15 -7.64 4.18 9.95
N PHE A 16 -8.67 3.70 9.25
CA PHE A 16 -8.70 2.34 8.71
C PHE A 16 -7.58 2.11 7.69
N VAL A 17 -7.36 3.04 6.77
CA VAL A 17 -6.27 2.93 5.78
C VAL A 17 -4.90 2.90 6.46
N LEU A 18 -4.66 3.76 7.46
CA LEU A 18 -3.40 3.75 8.22
C LEU A 18 -3.20 2.43 8.97
N ALA A 19 -4.26 1.90 9.60
CA ALA A 19 -4.22 0.60 10.25
C ALA A 19 -3.92 -0.53 9.26
N LEU A 20 -4.50 -0.47 8.05
CA LEU A 20 -4.26 -1.43 6.98
C LEU A 20 -2.80 -1.39 6.52
N VAL A 21 -2.24 -0.20 6.31
CA VAL A 21 -0.81 -0.02 5.97
C VAL A 21 0.08 -0.57 7.09
N GLY A 22 -0.21 -0.26 8.35
CA GLY A 22 0.54 -0.79 9.50
C GLY A 22 0.49 -2.31 9.58
N TRP A 23 -0.68 -2.91 9.37
CA TRP A 23 -0.84 -4.36 9.30
C TRP A 23 -0.03 -4.98 8.15
N LEU A 24 0.03 -4.30 7.01
CA LEU A 24 0.79 -4.73 5.84
C LEU A 24 2.29 -4.76 6.14
N VAL A 25 2.81 -3.79 6.90
CA VAL A 25 4.20 -3.79 7.38
C VAL A 25 4.49 -4.99 8.29
N VAL A 26 3.58 -5.32 9.23
CA VAL A 26 3.72 -6.51 10.09
C VAL A 26 3.75 -7.79 9.26
N LYS A 27 2.89 -7.88 8.23
CA LYS A 27 2.88 -9.02 7.31
C LYS A 27 4.16 -9.10 6.48
N ALA A 28 4.71 -7.99 6.02
CA ALA A 28 5.99 -7.96 5.31
C ALA A 28 7.11 -8.49 6.19
N GLY A 29 7.17 -8.07 7.47
CA GLY A 29 8.10 -8.61 8.46
C GLY A 29 7.92 -10.11 8.68
N THR A 30 6.67 -10.59 8.71
CA THR A 30 6.38 -12.03 8.84
C THR A 30 6.90 -12.81 7.62
N VAL A 31 6.70 -12.28 6.41
CA VAL A 31 7.22 -12.89 5.17
C VAL A 31 8.73 -12.91 5.19
N LEU A 32 9.40 -11.81 5.54
CA LEU A 32 10.86 -11.76 5.67
C LEU A 32 11.40 -12.78 6.69
N ALA A 33 10.69 -12.98 7.80
CA ALA A 33 11.09 -13.92 8.85
C ALA A 33 10.82 -15.38 8.51
N THR A 34 9.87 -15.66 7.61
CA THR A 34 9.42 -17.03 7.29
C THR A 34 9.82 -17.49 5.90
N MET A 35 10.15 -16.57 4.99
CA MET A 35 10.65 -16.92 3.67
C MET A 35 11.97 -17.67 3.85
N GLY A 36 12.10 -18.82 3.17
CA GLY A 36 13.35 -19.55 3.11
C GLY A 36 14.53 -18.67 2.64
N SER A 37 15.75 -19.13 2.88
CA SER A 37 16.96 -18.39 2.51
C SER A 37 17.00 -18.08 1.01
N LEU A 38 17.37 -16.84 0.66
CA LEU A 38 17.63 -16.45 -0.73
C LEU A 38 18.89 -17.09 -1.30
N TRP A 39 19.75 -17.63 -0.43
CA TRP A 39 21.06 -18.19 -0.78
C TRP A 39 21.06 -19.72 -0.87
N THR A 40 19.94 -20.37 -0.55
CA THR A 40 19.80 -21.81 -0.76
C THR A 40 19.49 -22.09 -2.22
N THR A 41 20.36 -22.85 -2.89
CA THR A 41 20.14 -23.32 -4.26
C THR A 41 18.92 -24.23 -4.32
N PRO A 42 18.12 -24.17 -5.42
CA PRO A 42 16.92 -25.00 -5.57
C PRO A 42 17.18 -26.52 -5.56
N ALA A 43 18.44 -26.94 -5.62
CA ALA A 43 18.87 -28.33 -5.54
C ALA A 43 18.72 -28.95 -4.14
N ASP A 44 18.71 -28.14 -3.07
CA ASP A 44 18.76 -28.62 -1.67
C ASP A 44 17.54 -28.21 -0.82
N GLY A 45 16.53 -27.56 -1.42
CA GLY A 45 15.41 -26.94 -0.71
C GLY A 45 14.02 -27.41 -1.16
N PRO A 46 12.98 -27.34 -0.30
CA PRO A 46 11.60 -27.62 -0.68
C PRO A 46 11.16 -26.66 -1.81
N TRP A 47 10.55 -27.18 -2.87
CA TRP A 47 10.03 -26.37 -3.99
C TRP A 47 8.64 -25.78 -3.74
N VAL A 48 7.95 -26.27 -2.70
CA VAL A 48 6.56 -25.93 -2.38
C VAL A 48 6.48 -25.45 -0.93
N GLY A 49 5.77 -24.34 -0.69
CA GLY A 49 5.56 -23.77 0.65
C GLY A 49 6.23 -22.42 0.85
N GLN A 50 6.85 -22.20 2.01
CA GLN A 50 7.52 -20.95 2.40
C GLN A 50 8.91 -20.82 1.74
N VAL A 51 8.91 -20.73 0.42
CA VAL A 51 10.15 -20.61 -0.37
C VAL A 51 10.54 -19.15 -0.60
N ALA A 52 11.83 -18.90 -0.76
CA ALA A 52 12.37 -17.55 -0.95
C ALA A 52 11.70 -16.82 -2.13
N ALA A 53 11.49 -17.51 -3.25
CA ALA A 53 10.88 -16.96 -4.45
C ALA A 53 9.44 -16.45 -4.21
N SER A 54 8.59 -17.24 -3.52
CA SER A 54 7.21 -16.82 -3.23
C SER A 54 7.16 -15.70 -2.19
N GLY A 55 8.10 -15.70 -1.24
CA GLY A 55 8.30 -14.59 -0.29
C GLY A 55 8.62 -13.27 -1.00
N VAL A 56 9.60 -13.28 -1.92
CA VAL A 56 9.98 -12.09 -2.69
C VAL A 56 8.82 -11.58 -3.55
N VAL A 57 8.11 -12.47 -4.25
CA VAL A 57 6.93 -12.09 -5.04
C VAL A 57 5.85 -11.48 -4.14
N GLY A 58 5.57 -12.09 -2.99
CA GLY A 58 4.63 -11.55 -2.01
C GLY A 58 5.01 -10.14 -1.54
N LEU A 59 6.27 -9.92 -1.20
CA LEU A 59 6.78 -8.59 -0.81
C LEU A 59 6.66 -7.57 -1.95
N ALA A 60 6.92 -7.97 -3.19
CA ALA A 60 6.78 -7.10 -4.35
C ALA A 60 5.31 -6.66 -4.55
N VAL A 61 4.36 -7.59 -4.46
CA VAL A 61 2.92 -7.29 -4.55
C VAL A 61 2.49 -6.36 -3.43
N MET A 62 2.96 -6.60 -2.21
CA MET A 62 2.71 -5.75 -1.05
C MET A 62 3.24 -4.33 -1.25
N ALA A 63 4.44 -4.17 -1.80
CA ALA A 63 5.02 -2.86 -2.12
C ALA A 63 4.22 -2.13 -3.20
N VAL A 64 3.80 -2.82 -4.26
CA VAL A 64 2.94 -2.25 -5.32
C VAL A 64 1.61 -1.79 -4.73
N PHE A 65 0.98 -2.58 -3.88
CA PHE A 65 -0.29 -2.22 -3.25
C PHE A 65 -0.16 -0.95 -2.39
N VAL A 66 0.92 -0.83 -1.61
CA VAL A 66 1.20 0.41 -0.85
C VAL A 66 1.45 1.59 -1.78
N ALA A 67 2.21 1.41 -2.87
CA ALA A 67 2.45 2.46 -3.85
C ALA A 67 1.15 2.94 -4.50
N LEU A 68 0.23 2.04 -4.83
CA LEU A 68 -1.10 2.37 -5.35
C LEU A 68 -1.93 3.15 -4.32
N LEU A 69 -1.91 2.75 -3.05
CA LEU A 69 -2.58 3.50 -1.99
C LEU A 69 -2.01 4.92 -1.84
N VAL A 70 -0.69 5.06 -1.86
CA VAL A 70 -0.03 6.37 -1.78
C VAL A 70 -0.37 7.22 -3.01
N GLY A 71 -0.33 6.64 -4.21
CA GLY A 71 -0.71 7.32 -5.45
C GLY A 71 -2.15 7.79 -5.43
N LEU A 72 -3.09 6.92 -5.03
CA LEU A 72 -4.50 7.26 -4.89
C LEU A 72 -4.72 8.41 -3.90
N PHE A 73 -4.06 8.39 -2.74
CA PHE A 73 -4.15 9.50 -1.78
C PHE A 73 -3.49 10.79 -2.29
N GLY A 74 -2.47 10.68 -3.15
CA GLY A 74 -1.83 11.80 -3.84
C GLY A 74 -2.76 12.45 -4.86
N GLU A 75 -3.40 11.66 -5.72
CA GLU A 75 -4.38 12.16 -6.69
C GLU A 75 -5.64 12.71 -6.02
N LEU A 76 -6.10 12.05 -4.95
CA LEU A 76 -7.16 12.60 -4.13
C LEU A 76 -6.74 13.93 -3.50
N ALA A 77 -5.44 14.24 -3.38
CA ALA A 77 -4.94 15.50 -2.83
C ALA A 77 -5.11 16.70 -3.74
N GLU A 78 -5.15 16.50 -5.06
CA GLU A 78 -5.38 17.56 -6.04
C GLU A 78 -6.68 18.31 -5.75
N THR A 79 -6.64 19.64 -5.87
CA THR A 79 -7.74 20.54 -5.48
C THR A 79 -8.39 21.25 -6.66
N SER A 80 -8.09 20.90 -7.91
CA SER A 80 -8.57 21.70 -9.04
C SER A 80 -9.04 20.94 -10.29
N PRO A 81 -10.06 21.47 -10.99
CA PRO A 81 -10.93 22.58 -10.59
C PRO A 81 -12.25 22.06 -9.99
N SER A 82 -12.62 22.59 -8.82
CA SER A 82 -14.01 22.68 -8.43
C SER A 82 -14.84 23.27 -9.57
N PRO A 83 -16.10 22.87 -9.79
CA PRO A 83 -16.96 23.51 -10.77
C PRO A 83 -16.90 25.03 -10.58
N SER A 84 -16.59 25.77 -11.64
CA SER A 84 -16.68 27.23 -11.61
C SER A 84 -18.09 27.59 -11.15
N THR A 85 -18.21 28.54 -10.23
CA THR A 85 -19.52 29.05 -9.79
C THR A 85 -20.28 29.53 -11.01
N TRP A 86 -21.46 28.96 -11.22
CA TRP A 86 -22.38 29.41 -12.26
C TRP A 86 -23.41 30.37 -11.64
N PRO A 87 -23.69 31.52 -12.27
CA PRO A 87 -23.11 32.03 -13.51
C PRO A 87 -21.75 32.74 -13.29
N PRO A 88 -20.91 32.85 -14.34
CA PRO A 88 -19.66 33.61 -14.25
C PRO A 88 -19.96 35.10 -13.94
N GLU A 89 -19.28 35.65 -12.94
CA GLU A 89 -19.27 37.10 -12.70
C GLU A 89 -18.36 37.77 -13.76
N GLU A 90 -18.84 38.87 -14.35
CA GLU A 90 -18.25 39.57 -15.49
C GLU A 90 -16.81 40.06 -15.27
#